data_AF-A0A285PE88-F1
#
_entry.id   AF-A0A285PE88-F1
#
_cell.length_a   1.000
_cell.length_b   1.000
_cell.length_c   1.000
_cell.angle_alpha   90.00
_cell.angle_beta   90.00
_cell.angle_gamma   90.00
#
_symmetry.space_group_name_H-M   'P 1'
#
loop_
_entity.id
_entity.type
_entity.pdbx_description
1 polymer ?
#
loop_
_entity_poly.entity_id
_entity_poly.type
_entity_poly.pdbx_seq_one_letter_code
_entity_poly.pdbx_strand_id
1 'polypeptide(L)'
;MSHDHEFQGLAVSDGDDAALVTCWNSIGVRGDQSCPKLVEYIRCLNCPVYAAAATRLLDRYALQRESLPPPPVPAPDPVASRSLVVFRLNDEWLGLASRCLSEVAPAQPVHSLPHQRSRALQGVANVRGALVPCLSLIELLGIDAATAPAPARRVVARMLILAAPGGAVVVPVDEVDGIHRFDLATLQAAAHAASPRFTTAVMPYGDRSLRVLDEVSLLQALARSLT
;
A
#
# COMPACT_ATOMS: atom_id res chain seq x y z
N MET A 1 -19.55 -7.97 -32.78
CA MET A 1 -20.25 -8.17 -31.50
C MET A 1 -19.51 -7.35 -30.47
N SER A 2 -19.85 -6.06 -30.43
CA SER A 2 -19.24 -5.05 -29.56
C SER A 2 -19.96 -5.10 -28.22
N HIS A 3 -19.23 -5.30 -27.13
CA HIS A 3 -19.74 -5.09 -25.78
C HIS A 3 -19.31 -3.70 -25.34
N ASP A 4 -20.24 -2.75 -25.43
CA ASP A 4 -20.13 -1.45 -24.78
C ASP A 4 -20.24 -1.65 -23.26
N HIS A 5 -19.13 -1.41 -22.55
CA HIS A 5 -19.14 -1.29 -21.10
C HIS A 5 -19.52 0.15 -20.75
N GLU A 6 -20.82 0.36 -20.57
CA GLU A 6 -21.38 1.59 -20.04
C GLU A 6 -20.94 1.73 -18.57
N PHE A 7 -20.00 2.64 -18.31
CA PHE A 7 -19.55 3.00 -16.98
C PHE A 7 -20.69 3.76 -16.28
N GLN A 8 -21.54 3.01 -15.56
CA GLN A 8 -22.62 3.60 -14.79
C GLN A 8 -22.02 4.34 -13.59
N GLY A 9 -21.81 5.64 -13.78
CA GLY A 9 -21.43 6.55 -12.71
C GLY A 9 -22.39 6.38 -11.53
N LEU A 10 -21.84 6.29 -10.31
CA LEU A 10 -22.63 6.27 -9.10
C LEU A 10 -23.56 7.49 -9.10
N ALA A 11 -24.85 7.24 -9.37
CA ALA A 11 -25.90 8.17 -9.03
C ALA A 11 -25.94 8.23 -7.50
N VAL A 12 -25.26 9.23 -6.95
CA VAL A 12 -25.45 9.63 -5.56
C VAL A 12 -26.91 10.07 -5.47
N SER A 13 -27.71 9.28 -4.76
CA SER A 13 -29.12 9.58 -4.52
C SER A 13 -29.23 10.94 -3.82
N ASP A 14 -29.72 11.93 -4.56
CA ASP A 14 -29.92 13.35 -4.23
C ASP A 14 -31.02 13.60 -3.17
N GLY A 15 -31.36 12.57 -2.39
CA GLY A 15 -32.57 12.55 -1.55
C GLY A 15 -32.37 12.96 -0.09
N ASP A 16 -31.13 13.13 0.39
CA ASP A 16 -30.84 13.37 1.82
C ASP A 16 -29.70 14.40 2.04
N ASP A 17 -29.48 15.27 1.05
CA ASP A 17 -28.49 16.35 1.11
C ASP A 17 -29.03 17.62 1.82
N ALA A 18 -30.35 17.64 2.08
CA ALA A 18 -31.07 18.82 2.56
C ALA A 18 -30.84 19.21 4.03
N ALA A 19 -30.07 18.43 4.83
CA ALA A 19 -29.90 18.70 6.26
C ALA A 19 -28.44 18.77 6.75
N LEU A 20 -27.45 18.69 5.87
CA LEU A 20 -26.07 19.02 6.25
C LEU A 20 -25.92 20.54 6.25
N VAL A 21 -25.63 21.10 7.43
CA VAL A 21 -25.34 22.53 7.57
C VAL A 21 -24.03 22.83 6.86
N THR A 22 -24.11 23.40 5.64
CA THR A 22 -22.96 23.73 4.79
C THR A 22 -22.62 25.23 4.83
N CYS A 23 -22.57 25.82 6.03
CA CYS A 23 -22.34 27.26 6.19
C CYS A 23 -21.04 27.76 5.55
N TRP A 24 -20.03 26.89 5.38
CA TRP A 24 -18.77 27.23 4.72
C TRP A 24 -18.91 27.54 3.23
N ASN A 25 -19.98 27.09 2.58
CA ASN A 25 -20.29 27.34 1.17
C ASN A 25 -21.10 28.62 0.94
N SER A 26 -21.87 29.07 1.93
CA SER A 26 -22.73 30.26 1.81
C SER A 26 -22.12 31.49 2.48
N ILE A 27 -21.77 31.38 3.77
CA ILE A 27 -21.30 32.51 4.59
C ILE A 27 -19.84 32.37 5.05
N GLY A 28 -19.23 31.20 4.90
CA GLY A 28 -17.85 30.95 5.33
C GLY A 28 -16.81 31.22 4.25
N VAL A 29 -15.64 30.59 4.38
CA VAL A 29 -14.47 30.87 3.52
C VAL A 29 -14.68 30.64 2.01
N ARG A 30 -15.67 29.81 1.61
CA ARG A 30 -16.02 29.60 0.19
C ARG A 30 -17.24 30.41 -0.25
N GLY A 31 -17.87 31.13 0.68
CA GLY A 31 -19.02 31.99 0.45
C GLY A 31 -18.66 33.47 0.56
N ASP A 32 -19.56 34.28 1.11
CA ASP A 32 -19.39 35.73 1.26
C ASP A 32 -18.51 36.16 2.45
N GLN A 33 -17.96 35.20 3.20
CA GLN A 33 -17.10 35.41 4.37
C GLN A 33 -17.75 36.20 5.52
N SER A 34 -19.08 36.33 5.54
CA SER A 34 -19.84 36.99 6.61
C SER A 34 -19.95 36.15 7.90
N CYS A 35 -19.44 34.91 7.91
CA CYS A 35 -19.59 34.00 9.04
C CYS A 35 -18.95 34.56 10.33
N PRO A 36 -19.72 34.75 11.41
CA PRO A 36 -19.22 35.34 12.65
C PRO A 36 -18.15 34.47 13.33
N LYS A 37 -18.15 33.16 13.05
CA LYS A 37 -17.17 32.21 13.58
C LYS A 37 -15.78 32.36 12.94
N LEU A 38 -15.64 33.08 11.83
CA LEU A 38 -14.33 33.35 11.24
C LEU A 38 -13.48 34.30 12.08
N VAL A 39 -14.11 35.18 12.86
CA VAL A 39 -13.40 36.07 13.80
C VAL A 39 -12.66 35.26 14.87
N GLU A 40 -13.26 34.17 15.33
CA GLU A 40 -12.74 33.32 16.40
C GLU A 40 -11.77 32.24 15.88
N TYR A 41 -12.10 31.58 14.77
CA TYR A 41 -11.37 30.39 14.30
C TYR A 41 -10.46 30.61 13.09
N ILE A 42 -10.50 31.80 12.47
CA ILE A 42 -9.69 32.24 11.31
C ILE A 42 -9.98 31.46 10.01
N ARG A 43 -10.27 30.16 10.09
CA ARG A 43 -10.60 29.27 8.96
C ARG A 43 -11.78 28.36 9.29
N CYS A 44 -12.68 28.16 8.33
CA CYS A 44 -13.82 27.24 8.50
C CYS A 44 -13.39 25.83 8.92
N LEU A 45 -12.25 25.32 8.43
CA LEU A 45 -11.76 23.99 8.77
C LEU A 45 -11.48 23.81 10.29
N ASN A 46 -11.24 24.91 11.00
CA ASN A 46 -10.99 24.93 12.43
C ASN A 46 -12.26 25.16 13.26
N CYS A 47 -13.39 25.47 12.63
CA CYS A 47 -14.64 25.79 13.32
C CYS A 47 -15.38 24.50 13.73
N PRO A 48 -15.96 24.43 14.94
CA PRO A 48 -16.68 23.25 15.42
C PRO A 48 -17.86 22.84 14.53
N VAL A 49 -18.49 23.79 13.82
CA VAL A 49 -19.59 23.50 12.87
C VAL A 49 -19.09 22.65 11.70
N TYR A 50 -17.92 22.98 11.15
CA TYR A 50 -17.30 22.23 10.07
C TYR A 50 -16.85 20.84 10.54
N ALA A 51 -16.24 20.77 11.72
CA ALA A 51 -15.84 19.48 12.31
C ALA A 51 -17.03 18.54 12.50
N ALA A 52 -18.13 19.03 13.07
CA ALA A 52 -19.34 18.23 13.27
C ALA A 52 -19.98 17.77 11.93
N ALA A 53 -19.99 18.64 10.92
CA ALA A 53 -20.48 18.28 9.58
C ALA A 53 -19.59 17.22 8.91
N ALA A 54 -18.26 17.33 9.05
CA ALA A 54 -17.31 16.33 8.53
C ALA A 54 -17.49 14.97 9.20
N THR A 55 -17.67 14.91 10.53
CA THR A 55 -17.95 13.66 11.25
C THR A 55 -19.24 13.01 10.77
N ARG A 56 -20.34 13.76 10.65
CA ARG A 56 -21.62 13.22 10.16
C ARG A 56 -21.52 12.64 8.75
N LEU A 57 -20.74 13.28 7.88
CA LEU A 57 -20.50 12.76 6.53
C LEU A 57 -19.74 11.43 6.59
N LEU A 58 -18.71 11.32 7.43
CA LEU A 58 -17.94 10.08 7.61
C LEU A 58 -18.79 8.95 8.20
N ASP A 59 -19.62 9.25 9.21
CA ASP A 59 -20.53 8.27 9.82
C ASP A 59 -21.52 7.71 8.78
N ARG A 60 -22.04 8.57 7.91
CA ARG A 60 -22.91 8.16 6.79
C ARG A 60 -22.18 7.21 5.84
N TYR A 61 -20.95 7.52 5.45
CA TYR A 61 -20.14 6.64 4.59
C TYR A 61 -19.87 5.29 5.25
N ALA A 62 -19.61 5.25 6.56
CA ALA A 62 -19.42 4.01 7.29
C ALA A 62 -20.67 3.13 7.27
N LEU A 63 -21.84 3.70 7.58
CA LEU A 63 -23.14 3.01 7.57
C LEU A 63 -23.54 2.53 6.18
N GLN A 64 -23.31 3.35 5.14
CA GLN A 64 -23.61 2.97 3.76
C GLN A 64 -22.71 1.84 3.29
N ARG A 65 -21.42 1.87 3.64
CA ARG A 65 -20.46 0.80 3.33
C ARG A 65 -20.82 -0.52 4.02
N GLU A 66 -21.36 -0.47 5.23
CA GLU A 66 -21.82 -1.65 5.96
C GLU A 66 -23.16 -2.21 5.41
N SER A 67 -23.97 -1.34 4.80
CA SER A 67 -25.23 -1.72 4.15
C SER A 67 -25.05 -2.31 2.74
N LEU A 68 -23.89 -2.07 2.09
CA LEU A 68 -23.58 -2.68 0.81
C LEU A 68 -23.42 -4.18 0.99
N PRO A 69 -24.13 -5.02 0.20
CA PRO A 69 -23.86 -6.45 0.21
C PRO A 69 -22.38 -6.67 -0.12
N PRO A 70 -21.70 -7.61 0.55
CA PRO A 70 -20.31 -7.90 0.23
C PRO A 70 -20.22 -8.22 -1.27
N PRO A 71 -19.15 -7.78 -1.96
CA PRO A 71 -18.97 -8.14 -3.35
C PRO A 71 -19.07 -9.66 -3.47
N PRO A 72 -19.69 -10.18 -4.54
CA PRO A 72 -19.85 -11.61 -4.72
C PRO A 72 -18.47 -12.26 -4.59
N VAL A 73 -18.30 -13.08 -3.55
CA VAL A 73 -17.07 -13.85 -3.39
C VAL A 73 -17.07 -14.83 -4.54
N PRO A 74 -16.11 -14.76 -5.49
CA PRO A 74 -16.04 -15.75 -6.55
C PRO A 74 -15.98 -17.13 -5.91
N ALA A 75 -16.67 -18.10 -6.52
CA ALA A 75 -16.66 -19.47 -6.04
C ALA A 75 -15.21 -19.87 -5.73
N PRO A 76 -14.93 -20.49 -4.56
CA PRO A 76 -13.57 -20.86 -4.22
C PRO A 76 -13.03 -21.73 -5.34
N ASP A 77 -11.92 -21.30 -5.96
CA ASP A 77 -11.22 -22.13 -6.91
C ASP A 77 -10.98 -23.49 -6.25
N PRO A 78 -11.28 -24.61 -6.93
CA PRO A 78 -11.07 -25.94 -6.38
C PRO A 78 -9.60 -26.20 -6.04
N VAL A 79 -8.69 -25.39 -6.60
CA VAL A 79 -7.26 -25.44 -6.37
C VAL A 79 -6.88 -24.45 -5.28
N ALA A 80 -6.30 -24.98 -4.20
CA ALA A 80 -5.76 -24.14 -3.14
C ALA A 80 -4.58 -23.31 -3.69
N SER A 81 -4.65 -21.99 -3.50
CA SER A 81 -3.76 -21.04 -4.15
C SER A 81 -3.35 -19.92 -3.20
N ARG A 82 -2.27 -19.22 -3.52
CA ARG A 82 -1.72 -18.12 -2.73
C ARG A 82 -1.45 -16.91 -3.61
N SER A 83 -1.89 -15.75 -3.15
CA SER A 83 -1.63 -14.47 -3.82
C SER A 83 -0.30 -13.88 -3.35
N LEU A 84 0.57 -13.53 -4.30
CA LEU A 84 1.87 -12.92 -4.06
C LEU A 84 1.92 -11.57 -4.77
N VAL A 85 2.45 -10.54 -4.11
CA VAL A 85 2.94 -9.34 -4.81
C VAL A 85 4.30 -9.68 -5.41
N VAL A 86 4.43 -9.46 -6.72
CA VAL A 86 5.65 -9.68 -7.49
C VAL A 86 6.30 -8.35 -7.79
N PHE A 87 7.56 -8.22 -7.40
CA PHE A 87 8.34 -7.00 -7.52
C PHE A 87 9.80 -7.33 -7.83
N ARG A 88 10.56 -6.32 -8.25
CA ARG A 88 11.97 -6.46 -8.61
C ARG A 88 12.87 -5.63 -7.69
N LEU A 89 14.02 -6.19 -7.34
CA LEU A 89 15.15 -5.52 -6.71
C LEU A 89 16.42 -5.88 -7.48
N ASN A 90 17.09 -4.89 -8.07
CA ASN A 90 18.17 -5.12 -9.04
C ASN A 90 17.71 -6.13 -10.11
N ASP A 91 18.47 -7.18 -10.42
CA ASP A 91 18.05 -8.18 -11.42
C ASP A 91 17.20 -9.33 -10.84
N GLU A 92 16.83 -9.26 -9.56
CA GLU A 92 16.08 -10.33 -8.89
C GLU A 92 14.58 -10.05 -8.80
N TRP A 93 13.78 -11.00 -9.30
CA TRP A 93 12.33 -11.01 -9.13
C TRP A 93 11.93 -11.75 -7.86
N LEU A 94 11.13 -11.08 -7.05
CA LEU A 94 10.77 -11.50 -5.71
C LEU A 94 9.25 -11.56 -5.57
N GLY A 95 8.78 -12.58 -4.86
CA GLY A 95 7.37 -12.74 -4.52
C GLY A 95 7.18 -12.69 -3.01
N LEU A 96 6.29 -11.83 -2.51
CA LEU A 96 5.91 -11.79 -1.10
C LEU A 96 4.41 -12.01 -0.97
N ALA A 97 3.96 -12.70 0.08
CA ALA A 97 2.53 -12.88 0.30
C ALA A 97 1.79 -11.53 0.34
N SER A 98 0.77 -11.36 -0.51
CA SER A 98 0.09 -10.07 -0.68
C SER A 98 -0.60 -9.57 0.59
N ARG A 99 -0.93 -10.48 1.52
CA ARG A 99 -1.48 -10.13 2.85
C ARG A 99 -0.54 -9.30 3.73
N CYS A 100 0.75 -9.32 3.45
CA CYS A 100 1.76 -8.52 4.16
C CYS A 100 1.82 -7.08 3.61
N LEU A 101 1.29 -6.86 2.41
CA LEU A 101 1.29 -5.58 1.71
C LEU A 101 0.06 -4.77 2.14
N SER A 102 0.29 -3.59 2.71
CA SER A 102 -0.76 -2.62 3.01
C SER A 102 -1.05 -1.73 1.80
N GLU A 103 -0.01 -1.24 1.12
CA GLU A 103 -0.16 -0.46 -0.11
C GLU A 103 1.12 -0.45 -0.95
N VAL A 104 0.96 -0.13 -2.23
CA VAL A 104 2.06 0.22 -3.15
C VAL A 104 1.97 1.72 -3.43
N ALA A 105 2.97 2.47 -2.99
CA ALA A 105 3.06 3.91 -3.17
C ALA A 105 4.05 4.29 -4.28
N PRO A 106 3.91 5.48 -4.91
CA PRO A 106 5.00 6.05 -5.68
C PRO A 106 6.23 6.25 -4.81
N ALA A 107 7.43 6.24 -5.41
CA ALA A 107 8.65 6.57 -4.70
C ALA A 107 8.59 8.00 -4.11
N GLN A 108 8.99 8.13 -2.84
CA GLN A 108 9.06 9.41 -2.13
C GLN A 108 10.47 9.62 -1.58
N PRO A 109 10.84 10.87 -1.24
CA PRO A 109 12.12 11.14 -0.58
C PRO A 109 12.23 10.38 0.76
N VAL A 110 13.38 9.74 0.97
CA VAL A 110 13.75 9.13 2.25
C VAL A 110 14.67 10.08 2.98
N HIS A 111 14.32 10.43 4.21
CA HIS A 111 15.10 11.30 5.06
C HIS A 111 15.92 10.46 6.03
N SER A 112 17.25 10.52 5.88
CA SER A 112 18.19 9.82 6.76
C SER A 112 18.02 10.25 8.21
N LEU A 113 18.05 9.28 9.12
CA LEU A 113 18.12 9.53 10.56
C LEU A 113 19.57 9.61 11.04
N PRO A 114 19.89 10.44 12.05
CA PRO A 114 21.18 10.38 12.73
C PRO A 114 21.27 9.10 13.58
N HIS A 115 22.49 8.60 13.81
CA HIS A 115 22.78 7.43 14.65
C HIS A 115 22.06 6.13 14.22
N GLN A 116 22.06 5.82 12.92
CA GLN A 116 21.46 4.59 12.39
C GLN A 116 22.08 3.35 13.04
N ARG A 117 21.24 2.49 13.61
CA ARG A 117 21.67 1.26 14.30
C ARG A 117 21.87 0.06 13.38
N SER A 118 21.21 0.06 12.23
CA SER A 118 21.25 -1.02 11.25
C SER A 118 21.54 -0.48 9.86
N ARG A 119 22.37 -1.18 9.08
CA ARG A 119 22.62 -0.86 7.66
C ARG A 119 21.37 -0.98 6.80
N ALA A 120 20.40 -1.81 7.22
CA ALA A 120 19.13 -1.93 6.53
C ALA A 120 18.25 -0.68 6.72
N LEU A 121 18.45 0.13 7.76
CA LEU A 121 17.65 1.33 8.01
C LEU A 121 18.17 2.52 7.21
N GLN A 122 17.46 2.89 6.15
CA GLN A 122 17.83 4.03 5.29
C GLN A 122 17.37 5.37 5.86
N GLY A 123 16.34 5.37 6.72
CA GLY A 123 15.78 6.58 7.32
C GLY A 123 14.27 6.47 7.52
N VAL A 124 13.56 7.57 7.27
CA VAL A 124 12.09 7.65 7.33
C VAL A 124 11.52 8.24 6.04
N ALA A 125 10.35 7.75 5.64
CA ALA A 125 9.58 8.27 4.52
C ALA A 125 8.20 8.75 5.00
N ASN A 126 7.65 9.76 4.34
CA ASN A 126 6.32 10.28 4.66
C ASN A 126 5.23 9.51 3.90
N VAL A 127 4.55 8.60 4.57
CA VAL A 127 3.42 7.83 4.01
C VAL A 127 2.12 8.41 4.54
N ARG A 128 1.35 9.07 3.66
CA ARG A 128 0.05 9.69 3.98
C ARG A 128 0.07 10.62 5.22
N GLY A 129 1.17 11.34 5.44
CA GLY A 129 1.32 12.26 6.57
C GLY A 129 1.93 11.63 7.83
N ALA A 130 2.19 10.32 7.84
CA ALA A 130 2.88 9.63 8.91
C ALA A 130 4.36 9.36 8.52
N LEU A 131 5.27 9.57 9.47
CA LEU A 131 6.68 9.18 9.30
C LEU A 131 6.82 7.69 9.57
N VAL A 132 7.18 6.94 8.54
CA VAL A 132 7.33 5.48 8.59
C VAL A 132 8.78 5.09 8.32
N PRO A 133 9.38 4.16 9.09
CA PRO A 133 10.75 3.70 8.85
C PRO A 133 10.91 3.12 7.44
N CYS A 134 11.99 3.50 6.77
CA CYS A 134 12.33 3.04 5.44
C CYS A 134 13.52 2.07 5.50
N LEU A 135 13.32 0.83 5.04
CA LEU A 135 14.25 -0.29 5.14
C LEU A 135 14.68 -0.76 3.74
N SER A 136 15.99 -1.01 3.57
CA SER A 136 16.58 -1.61 2.38
C SER A 136 16.42 -3.14 2.41
N LEU A 137 15.58 -3.68 1.53
CA LEU A 137 15.53 -5.12 1.32
C LEU A 137 16.79 -5.67 0.64
N ILE A 138 17.49 -4.86 -0.15
CA ILE A 138 18.75 -5.27 -0.81
C ILE A 138 19.77 -5.67 0.25
N GLU A 139 19.97 -4.82 1.26
CA GLU A 139 20.86 -5.07 2.39
C GLU A 139 20.39 -6.27 3.24
N LEU A 140 19.08 -6.39 3.48
CA LEU A 140 18.52 -7.46 4.31
C LEU A 140 18.63 -8.83 3.65
N LEU A 141 18.39 -8.89 2.34
CA LEU A 141 18.42 -10.11 1.54
C LEU A 141 19.83 -10.45 1.04
N GLY A 142 20.80 -9.54 1.19
CA GLY A 142 22.16 -9.71 0.68
C GLY A 142 22.21 -9.78 -0.84
N ILE A 143 21.35 -9.01 -1.52
CA ILE A 143 21.31 -8.94 -2.98
C ILE A 143 22.51 -8.12 -3.44
N ASP A 144 23.38 -8.72 -4.26
CA ASP A 144 24.54 -8.03 -4.79
C ASP A 144 24.11 -6.84 -5.66
N ALA A 145 24.65 -5.65 -5.36
CA ALA A 145 24.47 -4.45 -6.19
C ALA A 145 25.39 -4.45 -7.42
N ALA A 146 26.23 -5.47 -7.58
CA ALA A 146 27.30 -5.49 -8.56
C ALA A 146 26.77 -5.84 -9.96
N THR A 147 26.62 -4.79 -10.78
CA THR A 147 26.48 -4.84 -12.24
C THR A 147 25.07 -5.11 -12.76
N ALA A 148 24.09 -4.31 -12.33
CA ALA A 148 22.85 -4.19 -13.11
C ALA A 148 23.15 -3.41 -14.41
N PRO A 149 23.03 -4.00 -15.60
CA PRO A 149 23.02 -3.22 -16.84
C PRO A 149 21.86 -2.22 -16.79
N ALA A 150 22.05 -1.05 -17.38
CA ALA A 150 20.98 -0.06 -17.47
C ALA A 150 19.73 -0.72 -18.08
N PRO A 151 18.55 -0.63 -17.43
CA PRO A 151 17.38 -1.35 -17.87
C PRO A 151 16.99 -0.87 -19.27
N ALA A 152 16.82 -1.81 -20.21
CA ALA A 152 16.42 -1.52 -21.59
C ALA A 152 15.02 -0.86 -21.69
N ARG A 153 14.25 -0.90 -20.59
CA ARG A 153 12.90 -0.34 -20.46
C ARG A 153 12.86 0.65 -19.29
N ARG A 154 11.96 1.63 -19.38
CA ARG A 154 11.69 2.57 -18.28
C ARG A 154 11.12 1.83 -17.06
N VAL A 155 11.96 1.69 -16.04
CA VAL A 155 11.63 1.16 -14.71
C VAL A 155 11.02 2.28 -13.87
N VAL A 156 9.93 1.99 -13.16
CA VAL A 156 9.24 2.97 -12.31
C VAL A 156 9.33 2.51 -10.85
N ALA A 157 10.26 3.14 -10.12
CA ALA A 157 10.47 2.87 -8.69
C ALA A 157 9.19 3.04 -7.86
N ARG A 158 8.99 2.14 -6.92
CA ARG A 158 7.84 2.11 -6.01
C ARG A 158 8.30 1.90 -4.58
N MET A 159 7.39 2.17 -3.66
CA MET A 159 7.54 1.85 -2.25
C MET A 159 6.47 0.85 -1.85
N LEU A 160 6.87 -0.28 -1.27
CA LEU A 160 5.98 -1.24 -0.64
C LEU A 160 5.82 -0.86 0.83
N ILE A 161 4.58 -0.68 1.28
CA ILE A 161 4.28 -0.47 2.68
C ILE A 161 3.85 -1.83 3.23
N LEU A 162 4.64 -2.36 4.16
CA LEU A 162 4.44 -3.69 4.73
C LEU A 162 3.98 -3.59 6.18
N ALA A 163 3.03 -4.44 6.56
CA ALA A 163 2.62 -4.60 7.95
C ALA A 163 3.61 -5.53 8.66
N ALA A 164 4.51 -4.97 9.49
CA ALA A 164 5.47 -5.73 10.28
C ALA A 164 5.08 -5.78 11.76
N PRO A 165 5.61 -6.74 12.54
CA PRO A 165 5.52 -6.71 13.99
C PRO A 165 6.10 -5.40 14.53
N GLY A 166 5.29 -4.61 15.24
CA GLY A 166 5.70 -3.31 15.79
C GLY A 166 5.37 -2.09 14.92
N GLY A 167 4.80 -2.27 13.72
CA GLY A 167 4.30 -1.17 12.92
C GLY A 167 4.52 -1.34 11.42
N ALA A 168 3.98 -0.40 10.63
CA ALA A 168 4.23 -0.37 9.20
C ALA A 168 5.72 -0.05 8.92
N VAL A 169 6.24 -0.62 7.84
CA VAL A 169 7.58 -0.32 7.32
C VAL A 169 7.50 -0.05 5.83
N VAL A 170 8.35 0.85 5.34
CA VAL A 170 8.48 1.17 3.92
C VAL A 170 9.68 0.44 3.35
N VAL A 171 9.50 -0.18 2.19
CA VAL A 171 10.54 -0.85 1.44
C VAL A 171 10.57 -0.29 0.02
N PRO A 172 11.62 0.43 -0.38
CA PRO A 172 11.81 0.83 -1.78
C PRO A 172 12.06 -0.40 -2.67
N VAL A 173 11.46 -0.42 -3.85
CA VAL A 173 11.65 -1.45 -4.88
C VAL A 173 11.80 -0.80 -6.26
N ASP A 174 12.47 -1.49 -7.18
CA ASP A 174 12.72 -0.95 -8.52
C ASP A 174 11.44 -0.89 -9.35
N GLU A 175 10.63 -1.94 -9.26
CA GLU A 175 9.31 -1.98 -9.88
C GLU A 175 8.42 -3.04 -9.24
N VAL A 176 7.12 -2.89 -9.45
CA VAL A 176 6.10 -3.86 -9.05
C VAL A 176 5.40 -4.30 -10.32
N ASP A 177 5.42 -5.60 -10.60
CA ASP A 177 4.71 -6.18 -11.74
C ASP A 177 3.22 -6.30 -11.43
N GLY A 178 2.87 -6.76 -10.23
CA GLY A 178 1.49 -6.83 -9.77
C GLY A 178 1.27 -7.85 -8.67
N ILE A 179 0.00 -8.14 -8.39
CA ILE A 179 -0.41 -9.23 -7.52
C ILE A 179 -0.83 -10.40 -8.40
N HIS A 180 -0.18 -11.55 -8.21
CA HIS A 180 -0.40 -12.76 -8.99
C HIS A 180 -0.82 -13.91 -8.09
N ARG A 181 -1.63 -14.81 -8.63
CA ARG A 181 -2.12 -15.99 -7.93
C ARG A 181 -1.31 -17.21 -8.38
N PHE A 182 -0.82 -17.98 -7.42
CA PHE A 182 -0.02 -19.17 -7.65
C PHE A 182 -0.64 -20.37 -6.93
N ASP A 183 -0.62 -21.54 -7.58
CA ASP A 183 -1.11 -22.77 -6.97
C ASP A 183 -0.20 -23.20 -5.82
N LEU A 184 -0.80 -23.61 -4.69
CA LEU A 184 -0.03 -24.06 -3.54
C LEU A 184 0.82 -25.29 -3.84
N ALA A 185 0.32 -26.20 -4.67
CA ALA A 185 1.06 -27.39 -5.08
C ALA A 185 2.36 -27.02 -5.83
N THR A 186 2.29 -26.04 -6.74
CA THR A 186 3.47 -25.55 -7.47
C THR A 186 4.46 -24.86 -6.54
N LEU A 187 3.97 -24.04 -5.59
CA LEU A 187 4.83 -23.41 -4.58
C LEU A 187 5.54 -24.44 -3.69
N GLN A 188 4.84 -25.51 -3.30
CA GLN A 188 5.39 -26.59 -2.49
C GLN A 188 6.41 -27.43 -3.27
N ALA A 189 6.13 -27.72 -4.54
CA ALA A 189 7.06 -28.45 -5.41
C ALA A 189 8.35 -27.66 -5.68
N ALA A 190 8.25 -26.33 -5.73
CA ALA A 190 9.38 -25.43 -5.89
C ALA A 190 10.10 -25.08 -4.57
N ALA A 191 9.60 -25.56 -3.43
CA ALA A 191 10.21 -25.29 -2.14
C ALA A 191 11.54 -26.02 -2.00
N HIS A 192 12.59 -25.32 -1.58
CA HIS A 192 13.93 -25.88 -1.52
C HIS A 192 14.62 -25.61 -0.18
N ALA A 193 15.11 -26.66 0.47
CA ALA A 193 15.72 -26.56 1.81
C ALA A 193 17.06 -25.80 1.83
N ALA A 194 17.75 -25.71 0.69
CA ALA A 194 19.00 -24.96 0.52
C ALA A 194 18.79 -23.53 0.02
N SER A 195 17.56 -23.00 0.14
CA SER A 195 17.25 -21.67 -0.40
C SER A 195 18.01 -20.56 0.32
N PRO A 196 18.28 -19.42 -0.37
CA PRO A 196 18.84 -18.22 0.25
C PRO A 196 18.02 -17.76 1.45
N ARG A 197 18.59 -16.88 2.29
CA ARG A 197 17.89 -16.32 3.45
C ARG A 197 16.50 -15.81 3.08
N PHE A 198 15.53 -16.07 3.95
CA PHE A 198 14.13 -15.64 3.78
C PHE A 198 13.45 -16.19 2.53
N THR A 199 13.91 -17.27 1.91
CA THR A 199 13.30 -17.84 0.70
C THR A 199 12.60 -19.15 1.03
N THR A 200 11.35 -19.27 0.59
CA THR A 200 10.55 -20.50 0.70
C THR A 200 10.64 -21.34 -0.57
N ALA A 201 10.68 -20.71 -1.75
CA ALA A 201 10.69 -21.39 -3.04
C ALA A 201 11.36 -20.56 -4.14
N VAL A 202 11.86 -21.22 -5.18
CA VAL A 202 12.34 -20.58 -6.42
C VAL A 202 11.70 -21.28 -7.60
N MET A 203 11.01 -20.53 -8.46
CA MET A 203 10.21 -21.10 -9.55
C MET A 203 10.34 -20.30 -10.85
N PRO A 204 10.07 -20.89 -12.02
CA PRO A 204 10.02 -20.15 -13.28
C PRO A 204 8.86 -19.14 -13.28
N TYR A 205 9.10 -17.98 -13.88
CA TYR A 205 8.15 -16.88 -14.02
C TYR A 205 8.39 -16.17 -15.36
N GLY A 206 7.75 -16.63 -16.43
CA GLY A 206 8.13 -16.25 -17.80
C GLY A 206 9.55 -16.72 -18.11
N ASP A 207 10.38 -15.84 -18.68
CA ASP A 207 11.78 -16.14 -19.04
C ASP A 207 12.78 -15.95 -17.88
N ARG A 208 12.27 -15.82 -16.65
CA ARG A 208 13.04 -15.43 -15.45
C ARG A 208 12.64 -16.29 -14.25
N SER A 209 13.43 -16.23 -13.19
CA SER A 209 13.14 -16.93 -11.93
C SER A 209 12.47 -15.98 -10.94
N LEU A 210 11.47 -16.49 -10.22
CA LEU A 210 10.80 -15.82 -9.11
C LEU A 210 11.24 -16.46 -7.79
N ARG A 211 11.84 -15.67 -6.91
CA ARG A 211 12.20 -16.07 -5.55
C ARG A 211 11.08 -15.70 -4.58
N VAL A 212 10.40 -16.70 -4.04
CA VAL A 212 9.29 -16.53 -3.10
C VAL A 212 9.82 -16.39 -1.69
N LEU A 213 9.49 -15.28 -1.03
CA LEU A 213 9.99 -14.92 0.29
C LEU A 213 9.10 -15.49 1.40
N ASP A 214 9.74 -15.97 2.47
CA ASP A 214 9.11 -16.37 3.71
C ASP A 214 8.69 -15.12 4.49
N GLU A 215 7.39 -14.80 4.46
CA GLU A 215 6.91 -13.55 5.06
C GLU A 215 7.15 -13.46 6.56
N VAL A 216 7.11 -14.60 7.28
CA VAL A 216 7.24 -14.59 8.74
C VAL A 216 8.67 -14.21 9.13
N SER A 217 9.65 -14.89 8.55
CA SER A 217 11.07 -14.62 8.81
C SER A 217 11.46 -13.24 8.31
N LEU A 218 10.95 -12.81 7.15
CA LEU A 218 11.24 -11.50 6.56
C LEU A 218 10.72 -10.36 7.45
N LEU A 219 9.44 -10.41 7.85
CA LEU A 219 8.84 -9.35 8.67
C LEU A 219 9.47 -9.27 10.05
N GLN A 220 9.85 -10.41 10.64
CA GLN A 220 10.61 -10.42 11.89
C GLN A 220 12.00 -9.77 11.73
N ALA A 221 12.70 -10.03 10.63
CA ALA A 221 14.00 -9.42 10.39
C ALA A 221 13.91 -7.91 10.12
N LEU A 222 12.86 -7.46 9.43
CA LEU A 222 12.54 -6.04 9.27
C LEU A 222 12.27 -5.37 10.63
N ALA A 223 11.45 -5.99 11.49
CA ALA A 223 11.17 -5.47 12.82
C ALA A 223 12.42 -5.37 13.71
N ARG A 224 13.30 -6.39 13.69
CA ARG A 224 14.57 -6.37 14.43
C ARG A 224 15.55 -5.30 13.94
N SER A 225 15.43 -4.86 12.69
CA SER A 225 16.28 -3.79 12.14
C SER A 225 15.95 -2.40 12.69
N LEU A 226 14.83 -2.28 13.42
CA LEU A 226 14.36 -1.03 14.03
C LEU A 226 14.77 -0.86 15.50
N THR A 227 15.20 -1.94 16.16
CA THR A 227 15.58 -1.95 17.59
C THR A 227 17.08 -1.88 17.77
#